data_AF-X1UN75-F1
#
_entry.id   AF-X1UN75-F1
#
_cell.length_a   1.000
_cell.length_b   1.000
_cell.length_c   1.000
_cell.angle_alpha   90.00
_cell.angle_beta   90.00
_cell.angle_gamma   90.00
#
_symmetry.space_group_name_H-M   'P 1'
#
loop_
_entity.id
_entity.type
_entity.pdbx_description
1 polymer ?
#
loop_
_entity_poly.entity_id
_entity_poly.type
_entity_poly.pdbx_seq_one_letter_code
_entity_poly.pdbx_strand_id
1 'polypeptide(L)'
;GHGSRKGDVSQICIRRICPRCKRPHLTTRVSEIEFEYLIEAIHPQYGILVFDQCKAGGFGTKLQRRENFVVVCRTAQHESGTCKHFAKAFFDAFGDASSDVDNNGRISIGEAFSKTLQIVNQIDAGYQKHEYTPSIKGGLDADTIYLSGSMDENNEAVK
;
A
#
# COMPACT_ATOMS: atom_id res chain seq x y z
N GLY A 1 4.07 5.12 36.36
CA GLY A 1 4.85 4.90 35.12
C GLY A 1 3.96 4.22 34.11
N HIS A 2 3.56 4.93 33.06
CA HIS A 2 2.75 4.39 31.96
C HIS A 2 3.67 3.75 30.91
N GLY A 3 3.59 2.43 30.77
CA GLY A 3 4.22 1.70 29.66
C GLY A 3 3.26 1.64 28.48
N SER A 4 3.45 2.52 27.50
CA SER A 4 2.71 2.48 26.24
C SER A 4 3.31 1.40 25.35
N ARG A 5 2.51 0.40 24.98
CA ARG A 5 2.90 -0.71 24.10
C ARG A 5 3.04 -0.17 22.68
N LYS A 6 4.25 -0.33 22.12
CA LYS A 6 4.56 -0.07 20.71
C LYS A 6 3.87 -1.15 19.86
N GLY A 7 3.05 -0.74 18.90
CA GLY A 7 2.48 -1.63 17.91
C GLY A 7 3.51 -1.92 16.82
N ASP A 8 3.91 -3.18 16.69
CA ASP A 8 4.77 -3.65 15.60
C ASP A 8 3.99 -3.63 14.28
N VAL A 9 4.46 -2.82 13.33
CA VAL A 9 3.97 -2.86 11.94
C VAL A 9 4.60 -4.07 11.26
N SER A 10 3.83 -5.15 11.14
CA SER A 10 4.23 -6.36 10.44
C SER A 10 4.09 -6.14 8.92
N GLN A 11 5.19 -5.84 8.22
CA GLN A 11 5.23 -5.98 6.76
C GLN A 11 5.17 -7.46 6.40
N ILE A 12 4.06 -7.90 5.81
CA ILE A 12 3.90 -9.28 5.33
C ILE A 12 4.41 -9.37 3.90
N CYS A 13 5.66 -9.80 3.78
CA CYS A 13 6.21 -10.31 2.54
C CYS A 13 6.16 -11.85 2.62
N ILE A 14 5.09 -12.48 2.10
CA ILE A 14 4.97 -13.95 2.12
C ILE A 14 5.96 -14.57 1.12
N ARG A 15 7.20 -14.79 1.56
CA ARG A 15 8.15 -15.69 0.88
C ARG A 15 8.13 -17.06 1.56
N ARG A 16 7.24 -17.96 1.13
CA ARG A 16 7.40 -19.39 1.45
C ARG A 16 8.48 -19.99 0.55
N ILE A 17 9.65 -20.28 1.12
CA ILE A 17 10.69 -21.08 0.46
C ILE A 17 10.26 -22.55 0.56
N CYS A 18 10.01 -23.20 -0.59
CA CYS A 18 9.79 -24.64 -0.63
C CYS A 18 11.07 -25.37 -0.15
N PRO A 19 11.00 -26.19 0.92
CA PRO A 19 12.19 -26.80 1.52
C PRO A 19 12.88 -27.84 0.61
N ARG A 20 12.23 -28.27 -0.49
CA ARG A 20 12.77 -29.26 -1.42
C ARG A 20 13.52 -28.69 -2.62
N CYS A 21 13.15 -27.52 -3.13
CA CYS A 21 13.66 -27.06 -4.43
C CYS A 21 14.47 -25.76 -4.38
N LYS A 22 14.55 -25.04 -3.24
CA LYS A 22 15.30 -23.77 -3.08
C LYS A 22 15.09 -22.74 -4.22
N ARG A 23 13.99 -22.85 -4.98
CA ARG A 23 13.60 -21.93 -6.04
C ARG A 23 12.31 -21.22 -5.61
N PRO A 24 12.17 -19.91 -5.83
CA PRO A 24 10.89 -19.24 -5.69
C PRO A 24 9.97 -19.73 -6.82
N HIS A 25 9.17 -20.76 -6.54
CA HIS A 25 8.00 -21.08 -7.36
C HIS A 25 6.82 -20.25 -6.85
N LEU A 26 6.71 -19.03 -7.34
CA LEU A 26 5.48 -18.23 -7.25
C LEU A 26 4.74 -18.38 -8.58
N THR A 27 4.03 -19.50 -8.75
CA THR A 27 3.08 -19.70 -9.85
C THR A 27 1.66 -19.95 -9.39
N THR A 28 1.40 -20.01 -8.09
CA THR A 28 0.03 -20.02 -7.57
C THR A 28 -0.54 -18.62 -7.67
N ARG A 29 -1.44 -18.42 -8.65
CA ARG A 29 -2.35 -17.27 -8.63
C ARG A 29 -3.16 -17.36 -7.34
N VAL A 30 -2.99 -16.39 -6.44
CA VAL A 30 -3.81 -16.29 -5.23
C VAL A 30 -5.11 -15.61 -5.63
N SER A 31 -6.23 -16.30 -5.49
CA SER A 31 -7.56 -15.71 -5.69
C SER A 31 -7.87 -14.69 -4.60
N GLU A 32 -8.83 -13.79 -4.86
CA GLU A 32 -9.32 -12.83 -3.85
C GLU A 32 -9.78 -13.54 -2.57
N ILE A 33 -10.41 -14.71 -2.71
CA ILE A 33 -10.90 -15.54 -1.59
C ILE A 33 -9.73 -16.10 -0.77
N GLU A 34 -8.72 -16.70 -1.42
CA GLU A 34 -7.55 -17.22 -0.72
C GLU A 34 -6.77 -16.10 -0.03
N PHE A 35 -6.68 -14.93 -0.65
CA PHE A 35 -6.04 -13.77 -0.03
C PHE A 35 -6.82 -13.28 1.20
N GLU A 36 -8.15 -13.24 1.13
CA GLU A 36 -9.03 -12.90 2.25
C GLU A 36 -8.75 -13.82 3.45
N TYR A 37 -8.72 -15.15 3.23
CA TYR A 37 -8.36 -16.12 4.28
C TYR A 37 -6.95 -15.95 4.85
N LEU A 38 -5.96 -15.59 4.02
CA LEU A 38 -4.60 -15.34 4.49
C LEU A 38 -4.52 -14.10 5.38
N ILE A 39 -5.21 -13.02 4.99
CA ILE A 39 -5.30 -11.79 5.78
C ILE A 39 -6.13 -12.01 7.04
N GLU A 40 -7.09 -12.96 7.05
CA GLU A 40 -7.85 -13.32 8.24
C GLU A 40 -7.00 -13.79 9.41
N ALA A 41 -5.90 -14.50 9.13
CA ALA A 41 -4.98 -14.97 10.15
C ALA A 41 -4.10 -13.86 10.76
N ILE A 42 -4.20 -12.62 10.27
CA ILE A 42 -3.34 -11.51 10.65
C ILE A 42 -4.19 -10.46 11.37
N HIS A 43 -3.80 -10.17 12.62
CA HIS A 43 -4.49 -9.23 13.50
C HIS A 43 -3.56 -8.07 13.90
N PRO A 44 -3.18 -7.19 12.96
CA PRO A 44 -2.36 -6.05 13.31
C PRO A 44 -3.21 -5.02 14.07
N GLN A 45 -2.55 -4.18 14.88
CA GLN A 45 -3.21 -2.98 15.41
C GLN A 45 -3.58 -2.02 14.27
N TYR A 46 -2.67 -1.86 13.30
CA TYR A 46 -2.87 -1.10 12.07
C TYR A 46 -2.19 -1.84 10.91
N GLY A 47 -2.91 -2.03 9.81
CA GLY A 47 -2.40 -2.68 8.60
C GLY A 47 -2.52 -1.75 7.39
N ILE A 48 -1.47 -1.70 6.57
CA ILE A 48 -1.48 -0.96 5.31
C ILE A 48 -1.20 -1.96 4.20
N LEU A 49 -2.11 -2.08 3.24
CA LEU A 49 -1.97 -2.96 2.09
C LEU A 49 -1.93 -2.14 0.80
N VAL A 50 -0.85 -2.28 0.04
CA VAL A 50 -0.64 -1.55 -1.22
C VAL A 50 -0.66 -2.54 -2.38
N PHE A 51 -1.61 -2.38 -3.30
CA PHE A 51 -1.81 -3.23 -4.48
C PHE A 51 -1.48 -2.48 -5.77
N ASP A 52 -0.26 -2.66 -6.27
CA ASP A 52 0.20 -2.15 -7.56
C ASP A 52 0.08 -3.24 -8.64
N GLN A 53 -1.17 -3.55 -9.01
CA GLN A 53 -1.49 -4.54 -10.05
C GLN A 53 -2.79 -4.17 -10.78
N CYS A 54 -3.03 -4.80 -11.92
CA CYS A 54 -4.33 -4.72 -12.62
C CYS A 54 -5.44 -5.35 -11.77
N LYS A 55 -6.66 -4.85 -11.89
CA LYS A 55 -7.85 -5.34 -11.18
C LYS A 55 -7.71 -5.31 -9.65
N ALA A 56 -6.83 -4.47 -9.12
CA ALA A 56 -6.50 -4.40 -7.69
C ALA A 56 -7.72 -4.07 -6.81
N GLY A 57 -8.67 -3.31 -7.35
CA GLY A 57 -9.88 -2.89 -6.63
C GLY A 57 -10.75 -4.03 -6.12
N GLY A 58 -10.65 -5.24 -6.70
CA GLY A 58 -11.33 -6.44 -6.21
C GLY A 58 -10.86 -6.83 -4.80
N PHE A 59 -9.54 -6.85 -4.57
CA PHE A 59 -8.95 -7.06 -3.24
C PHE A 59 -9.37 -5.97 -2.25
N GLY A 60 -9.38 -4.72 -2.69
CA GLY A 60 -9.77 -3.59 -1.83
C GLY A 60 -11.23 -3.67 -1.36
N THR A 61 -12.17 -4.09 -2.21
CA THR A 61 -13.60 -4.20 -1.84
C THR A 61 -13.86 -5.24 -0.76
N LYS A 62 -13.08 -6.32 -0.70
CA LYS A 62 -13.20 -7.34 0.35
C LYS A 62 -12.67 -6.84 1.68
N LEU A 63 -11.52 -6.18 1.63
CA LEU A 63 -10.80 -5.73 2.81
C LEU A 63 -11.36 -4.45 3.43
N GLN A 64 -12.18 -3.68 2.71
CA GLN A 64 -12.80 -2.46 3.24
C GLN A 64 -13.64 -2.68 4.50
N ARG A 65 -14.08 -3.93 4.76
CA ARG A 65 -14.84 -4.31 5.95
C ARG A 65 -13.97 -4.43 7.21
N ARG A 66 -12.64 -4.35 7.07
CA ARG A 66 -11.71 -4.48 8.19
C ARG A 66 -11.37 -3.11 8.75
N GLU A 67 -11.73 -2.91 10.01
CA GLU A 67 -11.56 -1.64 10.75
C GLU A 67 -10.09 -1.25 10.97
N ASN A 68 -9.19 -2.22 10.97
CA ASN A 68 -7.78 -2.03 11.26
C ASN A 68 -6.89 -1.93 10.01
N PHE A 69 -7.47 -1.86 8.80
CA PHE A 69 -6.71 -1.77 7.56
C PHE A 69 -7.01 -0.50 6.76
N VAL A 70 -5.96 0.06 6.18
CA VAL A 70 -5.99 0.93 5.00
C VAL A 70 -5.51 0.12 3.80
N VAL A 71 -6.22 0.22 2.69
CA VAL A 71 -5.98 -0.52 1.46
C VAL A 71 -5.87 0.46 0.31
N VAL A 72 -4.68 0.55 -0.26
CA VAL A 72 -4.36 1.39 -1.41
C VAL A 72 -4.30 0.53 -2.65
N CYS A 73 -5.21 0.77 -3.60
CA CYS A 73 -5.28 0.05 -4.86
C CYS A 73 -4.91 0.98 -6.00
N ARG A 74 -3.99 0.55 -6.87
CA ARG A 74 -3.67 1.31 -8.07
C ARG A 74 -4.83 1.36 -9.08
N THR A 75 -5.58 0.28 -9.24
CA THR A 75 -6.62 0.16 -10.29
C THR A 75 -7.95 -0.24 -9.67
N ALA A 76 -9.06 0.13 -10.31
CA ALA A 76 -10.37 -0.41 -9.97
C ALA A 76 -10.48 -1.90 -10.33
N GLN A 77 -11.54 -2.57 -9.87
CA GLN A 77 -11.71 -4.03 -10.02
C GLN A 77 -11.74 -4.50 -11.49
N HIS A 78 -12.18 -3.65 -12.42
CA HIS A 78 -12.33 -4.01 -13.84
C HIS A 78 -11.28 -3.35 -14.75
N GLU A 79 -10.34 -2.62 -14.17
CA GLU A 79 -9.34 -1.86 -14.92
C GLU A 79 -8.02 -2.61 -15.05
N SER A 80 -7.26 -2.26 -16.09
CA SER A 80 -5.89 -2.71 -16.29
C SER A 80 -5.04 -1.51 -16.65
N GLY A 81 -3.79 -1.47 -16.16
CA GLY A 81 -2.88 -0.36 -16.39
C GLY A 81 -1.48 -0.86 -16.76
N THR A 82 -0.78 -0.08 -17.57
CA THR A 82 0.58 -0.39 -18.08
C THR A 82 1.69 0.29 -17.28
N CYS A 83 1.37 1.37 -16.56
CA CYS A 83 2.28 2.12 -15.69
C CYS A 83 2.96 1.19 -14.65
N LYS A 84 4.12 1.56 -14.11
CA LYS A 84 4.82 0.81 -13.04
C LYS A 84 5.24 1.70 -11.88
N HIS A 85 4.72 2.91 -11.85
CA HIS A 85 5.22 3.98 -10.99
C HIS A 85 4.34 4.24 -9.77
N PHE A 86 3.19 3.58 -9.64
CA PHE A 86 2.24 3.86 -8.57
C PHE A 86 2.81 3.55 -7.18
N ALA A 87 3.27 2.31 -6.94
CA ALA A 87 3.83 1.98 -5.62
C ALA A 87 5.06 2.83 -5.29
N LYS A 88 5.93 3.07 -6.29
CA LYS A 88 7.11 3.91 -6.10
C LYS A 88 6.72 5.34 -5.71
N ALA A 89 5.83 5.97 -6.48
CA ALA A 89 5.35 7.33 -6.20
C ALA A 89 4.66 7.42 -4.83
N PHE A 90 3.96 6.37 -4.41
CA PHE A 90 3.35 6.30 -3.09
C PHE A 90 4.36 6.27 -1.95
N PHE A 91 5.42 5.46 -2.04
CA PHE A 91 6.45 5.45 -1.00
C PHE A 91 7.36 6.68 -1.06
N ASP A 92 7.69 7.17 -2.25
CA ASP A 92 8.47 8.40 -2.43
C ASP A 92 7.75 9.62 -1.82
N ALA A 93 6.41 9.64 -1.82
CA ALA A 93 5.63 10.74 -1.26
C ALA A 93 5.92 10.99 0.23
N PHE A 94 6.28 9.97 1.01
CA PHE A 94 6.67 10.14 2.42
C PHE A 94 8.04 10.82 2.60
N GLY A 95 8.87 10.86 1.57
CA GLY A 95 10.14 11.59 1.55
C GLY A 95 10.04 13.02 1.00
N ASP A 96 8.88 13.42 0.50
CA ASP A 96 8.64 14.75 -0.10
C ASP A 96 7.88 15.64 0.89
N ALA A 97 8.54 16.68 1.38
CA ALA A 97 7.95 17.65 2.31
C ALA A 97 6.71 18.36 1.74
N SER A 98 6.55 18.45 0.41
CA SER A 98 5.35 19.02 -0.21
C SER A 98 4.12 18.11 -0.12
N SER A 99 4.27 16.89 0.37
CA SER A 99 3.15 15.99 0.68
C SER A 99 2.49 16.32 2.02
N ASP A 100 3.17 17.02 2.93
CA ASP A 100 2.62 17.47 4.23
C ASP A 100 1.73 18.70 4.01
N VAL A 101 0.46 18.47 3.67
CA VAL A 101 -0.48 19.52 3.25
C VAL A 101 -0.99 20.29 4.47
N ASP A 102 -1.15 19.64 5.61
CA ASP A 102 -1.61 20.28 6.84
C ASP A 102 -0.47 20.92 7.65
N ASN A 103 0.79 20.73 7.23
CA ASN A 103 2.01 21.23 7.85
C ASN A 103 2.21 20.74 9.30
N ASN A 104 1.78 19.51 9.60
CA ASN A 104 1.92 18.94 10.94
C ASN A 104 3.31 18.28 11.18
N GLY A 105 4.18 18.27 10.17
CA GLY A 105 5.52 17.69 10.20
C GLY A 105 5.56 16.19 9.94
N ARG A 106 4.44 15.57 9.56
CA ARG A 106 4.30 14.14 9.26
C ARG A 106 3.34 13.96 8.08
N ILE A 107 3.64 12.97 7.25
CA ILE A 107 2.84 12.67 6.06
C ILE A 107 1.95 11.47 6.37
N SER A 108 0.64 11.69 6.29
CA SER A 108 -0.38 10.65 6.44
C SER A 108 -0.47 9.76 5.20
N ILE A 109 -1.14 8.61 5.32
CA ILE A 109 -1.41 7.74 4.17
C ILE A 109 -2.27 8.45 3.11
N GLY A 110 -3.25 9.26 3.53
CA GLY A 110 -4.11 10.02 2.62
C GLY A 110 -3.35 11.09 1.85
N GLU A 111 -2.43 11.80 2.51
CA GLU A 111 -1.52 12.76 1.87
C GLU A 111 -0.58 12.10 0.87
N ALA A 112 0.06 10.99 1.26
CA ALA A 112 0.92 10.23 0.37
C ALA A 112 0.15 9.71 -0.85
N PHE A 113 -1.07 9.21 -0.66
CA PHE A 113 -1.94 8.80 -1.76
C PHE A 113 -2.29 9.98 -2.69
N SER A 114 -2.64 11.13 -2.13
CA SER A 114 -2.96 12.34 -2.91
C SER A 114 -1.77 12.80 -3.76
N LYS A 115 -0.57 12.80 -3.19
CA LYS A 115 0.67 13.10 -3.92
C LYS A 115 0.94 12.07 -5.01
N THR A 116 0.71 10.79 -4.74
CA THR A 116 0.83 9.70 -5.72
C THR A 116 -0.02 9.98 -6.95
N LEU A 117 -1.28 10.39 -6.76
CA LEU A 117 -2.17 10.73 -7.86
C LEU A 117 -1.63 11.87 -8.71
N GLN A 118 -1.06 12.91 -8.08
CA GLN A 118 -0.45 14.03 -8.81
C GLN A 118 0.73 13.56 -9.67
N ILE A 119 1.65 12.77 -9.09
CA ILE A 119 2.84 12.25 -9.78
C ILE A 119 2.42 11.35 -10.95
N VAL A 120 1.50 10.42 -10.70
CA VAL A 120 1.02 9.49 -11.71
C VAL A 120 0.32 10.21 -12.84
N ASN A 121 -0.53 11.20 -12.55
CA ASN A 121 -1.20 12.01 -13.57
C ASN A 121 -0.21 12.81 -14.42
N GLN A 122 0.88 13.31 -13.83
CA GLN A 122 1.95 14.02 -14.56
C GLN A 122 2.72 13.07 -15.48
N ILE A 123 3.05 11.87 -15.02
CA ILE A 123 3.73 10.85 -15.83
C ILE A 123 2.82 10.42 -16.99
N ASP A 124 1.55 10.13 -16.69
CA ASP A 124 0.58 9.64 -17.67
C ASP A 124 0.15 10.74 -18.67
N ALA A 125 0.29 12.04 -18.35
CA ALA A 125 0.09 13.13 -19.31
C ALA A 125 1.10 13.10 -20.47
N GLY A 126 2.25 12.46 -20.29
CA GLY A 126 3.26 12.25 -21.34
C GLY A 126 3.03 10.99 -22.20
N TYR A 127 2.10 10.11 -21.80
CA TYR A 127 1.76 8.88 -22.50
C TYR A 127 0.28 8.91 -22.91
N GLN A 128 -0.16 8.03 -23.82
CA GLN A 128 -1.59 7.94 -24.15
C GLN A 128 -2.38 7.65 -22.87
N LYS A 129 -3.19 8.62 -22.42
CA LYS A 129 -3.94 8.64 -21.16
C LYS A 129 -4.54 7.27 -20.84
N HIS A 130 -3.87 6.49 -20.02
CA HIS A 130 -4.41 5.24 -19.52
C HIS A 130 -5.23 5.56 -18.28
N GLU A 131 -6.53 5.71 -18.44
CA GLU A 131 -7.45 5.92 -17.33
C GLU A 131 -7.54 4.63 -16.51
N TYR A 132 -6.75 4.56 -15.45
CA TYR A 132 -7.06 3.73 -14.30
C TYR A 132 -7.39 4.64 -13.13
N THR A 133 -8.16 4.12 -12.20
CA THR A 133 -8.72 4.82 -11.06
C THR A 133 -8.12 4.23 -9.79
N PRO A 134 -7.01 4.80 -9.28
CA PRO A 134 -6.52 4.41 -7.98
C PRO A 134 -7.54 4.75 -6.90
N SER A 135 -7.53 3.96 -5.83
CA SER A 135 -8.46 4.13 -4.72
C SER A 135 -7.79 3.82 -3.40
N ILE A 136 -8.30 4.46 -2.36
CA ILE A 136 -8.04 4.11 -0.97
C ILE A 136 -9.34 3.59 -0.36
N LYS A 137 -9.25 2.46 0.33
CA LYS A 137 -10.37 1.76 0.97
C LYS A 137 -9.93 1.26 2.34
N GLY A 138 -10.85 0.90 3.21
CA GLY A 138 -10.53 0.43 4.55
C GLY A 138 -11.52 0.94 5.57
N GLY A 139 -11.54 0.33 6.75
CA GLY A 139 -12.26 0.89 7.90
C GLY A 139 -11.38 1.81 8.74
N LEU A 140 -10.07 1.84 8.49
CA LEU A 140 -9.14 2.75 9.16
C LEU A 140 -9.05 4.07 8.39
N ASP A 141 -9.07 5.19 9.11
CA ASP A 141 -8.96 6.53 8.52
C ASP A 141 -7.51 6.79 8.08
N ALA A 142 -7.32 6.93 6.76
CA ALA A 142 -6.01 7.11 6.15
C ALA A 142 -5.32 8.41 6.55
N ASP A 143 -6.07 9.43 6.96
CA ASP A 143 -5.53 10.74 7.36
C ASP A 143 -4.99 10.71 8.81
N THR A 144 -5.27 9.63 9.55
CA THR A 144 -4.81 9.46 10.95
C THR A 144 -3.60 8.53 11.08
N ILE A 145 -3.16 7.91 9.98
CA ILE A 145 -2.09 6.92 9.97
C ILE A 145 -0.85 7.52 9.30
N TYR A 146 0.28 7.42 9.99
CA TYR A 146 1.56 7.95 9.56
C TYR A 146 2.59 6.83 9.53
N LEU A 147 3.52 6.88 8.57
CA LEU A 147 4.70 6.01 8.60
C LEU A 147 5.79 6.71 9.39
N SER A 148 6.19 6.14 10.54
CA SER A 148 7.36 6.60 11.28
C SER A 148 8.59 5.81 10.80
N GLY A 149 9.51 6.47 10.12
CA GLY A 149 10.81 5.93 9.74
C GLY A 149 11.49 6.82 8.72
N SER A 150 12.73 7.21 8.95
CA SER A 150 13.57 7.77 7.88
C SER A 150 13.79 6.66 6.86
N MET A 151 13.43 6.89 5.59
CA MET A 151 13.90 6.04 4.51
C MET A 151 15.33 6.45 4.20
N ASP A 152 16.25 5.48 4.12
CA ASP A 152 17.58 5.78 3.57
C ASP A 152 17.48 6.01 2.05
N GLU A 153 18.59 6.41 1.43
CA GLU A 153 18.70 6.63 -0.01
C GLU A 153 18.36 5.38 -0.86
N ASN A 154 18.14 4.21 -0.24
CA ASN A 154 17.79 2.95 -0.85
C ASN A 154 16.34 2.49 -0.61
N ASN A 155 15.50 3.34 0.01
CA ASN A 155 14.13 2.99 0.44
C ASN A 155 14.08 1.85 1.48
N GLU A 156 15.14 1.65 2.26
CA GLU A 156 15.12 0.78 3.43
C GLU A 156 14.68 1.57 4.67
N ALA A 157 13.86 0.95 5.51
CA ALA A 157 13.44 1.55 6.77
C ALA A 157 14.65 1.66 7.71
N VAL A 158 15.09 2.89 8.00
CA VAL A 158 16.17 3.14 8.97
C VAL A 158 15.59 3.01 10.38
N LYS A 159 16.28 2.22 11.21
CA LYS A 159 15.92 1.93 12.60
C LYS A 159 16.22 3.08 13.56
#